data_AF-A0A094F430-F1
#
_entry.id   AF-A0A094F430-F1
#
_cell.length_a   1.000
_cell.length_b   1.000
_cell.length_c   1.000
_cell.angle_alpha   90.00
_cell.angle_beta   90.00
_cell.angle_gamma   90.00
#
_symmetry.space_group_name_H-M   'P 1'
#
loop_
_entity.id
_entity.type
_entity.pdbx_description
1 polymer ?
#
loop_
_entity_poly.entity_id
_entity_poly.type
_entity_poly.pdbx_seq_one_letter_code
_entity_poly.pdbx_strand_id
1 'polypeptide(L)'
;VLSVPKNMKLLAVPLFELYDNTARYGPQLSAIPHLLSRYNFEFVDEKGQVVAATPGQAPDANGYTPQTKVLAGGDIEIDDFPTNEEVV
;
A
#
# COMPACT_ATOMS: atom_id res chain seq x y z
N VAL A 1 24.05 3.00 7.71
CA VAL A 1 23.96 4.47 7.76
C VAL A 1 23.79 4.98 6.33
N LEU A 2 22.92 5.96 6.09
CA LEU A 2 22.83 6.62 4.77
C LEU A 2 23.67 7.90 4.82
N SER A 3 24.56 8.09 3.85
CA SER A 3 25.42 9.28 3.75
C SER A 3 24.94 10.14 2.60
N VAL A 4 24.53 11.37 2.90
CA VAL A 4 24.05 12.35 1.91
C VAL A 4 25.14 13.41 1.69
N PRO A 5 25.49 13.74 0.44
CA PRO A 5 26.43 14.82 0.14
C PRO A 5 26.03 16.15 0.80
N LYS A 6 27.00 16.96 1.23
CA LYS A 6 26.76 18.20 1.98
C LYS A 6 25.88 19.23 1.22
N ASN A 7 25.85 19.16 -0.10
CA ASN A 7 25.04 20.03 -0.96
C ASN A 7 23.63 19.48 -1.25
N MET A 8 23.26 18.33 -0.69
CA MET A 8 21.95 17.71 -0.88
C MET A 8 21.23 17.52 0.45
N LYS A 9 19.90 17.44 0.38
CA LYS A 9 19.04 17.13 1.51
C LYS A 9 18.25 15.86 1.19
N LEU A 10 18.19 14.92 2.13
CA LEU A 10 17.31 13.78 2.03
C LEU A 10 15.94 14.17 2.61
N LEU A 11 14.91 14.08 1.78
CA LEU A 11 13.54 14.47 2.15
C LEU A 11 12.62 13.26 1.98
N ALA A 12 11.73 13.06 2.95
CA ALA A 12 10.62 12.13 2.84
C ALA A 12 9.36 12.95 2.52
N VAL A 13 8.91 12.89 1.28
CA VAL A 13 7.72 13.60 0.80
C VAL A 13 6.55 12.63 0.75
N PRO A 14 5.41 12.92 1.40
CA PRO A 14 4.25 12.05 1.34
C PRO A 14 3.63 12.03 -0.06
N LEU A 15 3.08 10.88 -0.47
CA LEU A 15 2.56 10.70 -1.84
C LEU A 15 1.46 11.70 -2.23
N PHE A 16 0.65 12.15 -1.26
CA PHE A 16 -0.40 13.14 -1.52
C PHE A 16 0.14 14.52 -1.91
N GLU A 17 1.38 14.86 -1.56
CA GLU A 17 2.01 16.14 -1.93
C GLU A 17 2.51 16.12 -3.39
N LEU A 18 2.84 14.91 -3.88
CA LEU A 18 3.29 14.66 -5.26
C LEU A 18 2.12 14.50 -6.24
N TYR A 19 0.97 14.00 -5.77
CA TYR A 19 -0.16 13.64 -6.62
C TYR A 19 -0.65 14.83 -7.46
N ASP A 20 -0.56 14.66 -8.78
CA ASP A 20 -0.93 15.67 -9.80
C ASP A 20 -0.30 17.07 -9.60
N ASN A 21 0.84 17.15 -8.92
CA ASN A 21 1.51 18.41 -8.58
C ASN A 21 2.68 18.73 -9.51
N THR A 22 2.41 18.66 -10.83
CA THR A 22 3.43 18.86 -11.88
C THR A 22 4.04 20.26 -11.83
N ALA A 23 3.29 21.28 -11.36
CA ALA A 23 3.78 22.64 -11.24
C ALA A 23 4.98 22.79 -10.29
N ARG A 24 5.01 22.02 -9.19
CA ARG A 24 6.08 22.08 -8.19
C ARG A 24 7.14 21.02 -8.39
N TYR A 25 6.76 19.81 -8.80
CA TYR A 25 7.63 18.64 -8.81
C TYR A 25 7.99 18.13 -10.20
N GLY A 26 7.39 18.70 -11.26
CA GLY A 26 7.57 18.22 -12.62
C GLY A 26 6.83 16.90 -12.89
N PRO A 27 6.81 16.45 -14.16
CA PRO A 27 5.96 15.34 -14.58
C PRO A 27 6.45 13.99 -14.04
N GLN A 28 7.76 13.80 -13.86
CA GLN A 28 8.31 12.53 -13.39
C GLN A 28 7.95 12.25 -11.93
N LEU A 29 8.17 13.23 -11.04
CA LEU A 29 7.89 13.05 -9.62
C LEU A 29 6.39 12.99 -9.34
N SER A 30 5.58 13.74 -10.09
CA SER A 30 4.12 13.75 -9.92
C SER A 30 3.44 12.46 -10.38
N ALA A 31 4.11 11.67 -11.23
CA ALA A 31 3.62 10.35 -11.64
C ALA A 31 3.89 9.23 -10.62
N ILE A 32 4.76 9.46 -9.62
CA ILE A 32 5.15 8.45 -8.63
C ILE A 32 3.94 7.81 -7.91
N PRO A 33 2.95 8.58 -7.40
CA PRO A 33 1.78 7.98 -6.76
C PRO A 33 1.02 7.00 -7.66
N HIS A 34 0.88 7.31 -8.96
CA HIS A 34 0.23 6.41 -9.90
C HIS A 34 1.02 5.10 -10.08
N LEU A 35 2.34 5.19 -10.19
CA LEU A 35 3.21 4.01 -10.36
C LEU A 35 3.25 3.11 -9.12
N LEU A 36 3.13 3.71 -7.94
CA LEU A 36 3.15 3.00 -6.67
C LEU A 36 1.80 2.39 -6.30
N SER A 37 0.70 2.85 -6.90
CA SER A 37 -0.66 2.41 -6.56
C SER A 37 -0.94 0.92 -6.73
N ARG A 38 -0.12 0.22 -7.53
CA ARG A 38 -0.25 -1.23 -7.78
C ARG A 38 0.38 -2.11 -6.69
N TYR A 39 1.11 -1.53 -5.74
CA TYR A 39 1.78 -2.27 -4.68
C TYR A 39 0.99 -2.21 -3.37
N ASN A 40 1.05 -3.29 -2.60
CA ASN A 40 0.61 -3.32 -1.22
C ASN A 40 1.79 -2.98 -0.31
N PHE A 41 1.65 -1.93 0.50
CA PHE A 41 2.65 -1.49 1.47
C PHE A 41 2.38 -2.13 2.82
N GLU A 42 3.24 -3.04 3.24
CA GLU A 42 3.21 -3.63 4.57
C GLU A 42 4.15 -2.89 5.51
N PHE A 43 3.63 -2.53 6.67
CA PHE A 43 4.40 -1.97 7.77
C PHE A 43 4.68 -3.11 8.75
N VAL A 44 5.96 -3.40 8.96
CA VAL A 44 6.42 -4.50 9.81
C VAL A 44 7.01 -3.98 11.12
N ASP A 45 6.78 -4.72 12.20
CA ASP A 45 7.42 -4.46 13.50
C ASP A 45 8.83 -5.06 13.60
N GLU A 46 9.48 -4.90 14.76
CA GLU A 46 10.82 -5.43 15.02
C GLU A 46 10.89 -6.97 14.98
N LYS A 47 9.76 -7.64 15.12
CA LYS A 47 9.62 -9.11 15.06
C LYS A 47 9.26 -9.60 13.66
N GLY A 48 9.18 -8.70 12.68
CA GLY A 48 8.83 -8.99 11.29
C GLY A 48 7.34 -9.28 11.08
N GLN A 49 6.47 -8.92 12.03
CA GLN A 49 5.03 -9.08 11.90
C GLN A 49 4.41 -7.86 11.23
N VAL A 50 3.47 -8.07 10.30
CA VAL A 50 2.73 -6.98 9.63
C VAL A 50 1.74 -6.35 10.62
N VAL A 51 1.94 -5.08 10.93
CA VAL A 51 1.11 -4.31 11.87
C VAL A 51 0.16 -3.34 11.16
N ALA A 52 0.46 -2.98 9.91
CA ALA A 52 -0.43 -2.20 9.05
C ALA A 52 -0.20 -2.56 7.58
N ALA A 53 -1.22 -2.38 6.75
CA ALA A 53 -1.11 -2.51 5.29
C ALA A 53 -1.84 -1.35 4.61
N THR A 54 -1.31 -0.87 3.48
CA THR A 54 -1.99 0.16 2.66
C THR A 54 -1.75 -0.08 1.17
N PRO A 55 -2.76 0.11 0.29
CA PRO A 55 -4.16 0.34 0.62
C PRO A 55 -4.80 -0.93 1.18
N GLY A 56 -5.54 -0.83 2.29
CA GLY A 56 -6.20 -1.97 2.91
C GLY A 56 -6.09 -1.98 4.43
N GLN A 57 -6.27 -3.15 5.02
CA GLN A 57 -6.20 -3.38 6.45
C GLN A 57 -5.12 -4.41 6.75
N ALA A 58 -4.45 -4.26 7.90
CA ALA A 58 -3.50 -5.24 8.41
C ALA A 58 -4.19 -6.59 8.65
N PRO A 59 -3.41 -7.69 8.80
CA PRO A 59 -3.96 -8.94 9.31
C PRO A 59 -4.73 -8.70 10.61
N ASP A 60 -5.96 -9.20 10.70
CA ASP A 60 -6.71 -9.18 11.96
C ASP A 60 -6.16 -10.21 12.97
N ALA A 61 -6.77 -10.32 14.15
CA ALA A 61 -6.35 -11.29 15.17
C ALA A 61 -6.46 -12.75 14.71
N ASN A 62 -7.23 -13.02 13.66
CA ASN A 62 -7.42 -14.32 13.04
C ASN A 62 -6.53 -14.53 11.80
N GLY A 63 -5.69 -13.55 11.47
CA GLY A 63 -4.78 -13.58 10.32
C GLY A 63 -5.43 -13.27 8.98
N TYR A 64 -6.66 -12.76 8.95
CA TYR A 64 -7.34 -12.40 7.71
C TYR A 64 -6.65 -11.20 7.04
N THR A 65 -6.25 -11.36 5.78
CA THR A 65 -5.71 -10.28 4.95
C THR A 65 -6.61 -10.05 3.75
N PRO A 66 -7.01 -8.80 3.46
CA PRO A 66 -7.86 -8.53 2.31
C PRO A 66 -7.11 -8.87 1.01
N GLN A 67 -7.68 -9.78 0.23
CA GLN A 67 -7.12 -10.16 -1.07
C GLN A 67 -7.72 -9.32 -2.19
N THR A 68 -6.87 -8.83 -3.08
CA THR A 68 -7.31 -8.13 -4.30
C THR A 68 -8.00 -9.12 -5.23
N LYS A 69 -9.34 -9.08 -5.29
CA LYS A 69 -10.12 -9.89 -6.24
C LYS A 69 -10.08 -9.25 -7.64
N VAL A 70 -9.51 -9.97 -8.60
CA VAL A 70 -9.49 -9.55 -10.01
C VAL A 70 -10.81 -9.97 -10.67
N LEU A 71 -11.68 -9.01 -10.97
CA LEU A 71 -12.99 -9.26 -11.62
C LEU A 71 -12.90 -9.60 -13.12
N ALA A 72 -11.69 -9.60 -13.69
CA ALA A 72 -11.45 -9.84 -15.11
C ALA A 72 -11.17 -11.31 -15.46
N GLY A 73 -11.11 -12.21 -14.47
CA GLY A 73 -11.02 -13.67 -14.67
C GLY A 73 -12.38 -14.31 -14.40
N GLY A 74 -12.83 -15.18 -15.30
CA GLY A 74 -14.21 -15.70 -15.37
C GLY A 74 -14.77 -16.35 -14.10
N ASP A 75 -16.11 -16.33 -14.03
CA ASP A 75 -17.08 -16.97 -13.15
C ASP A 75 -16.55 -17.57 -11.84
N ILE A 76 -16.64 -16.78 -10.77
CA ILE A 76 -16.37 -17.22 -9.39
C ILE A 76 -17.68 -17.11 -8.60
N GLU A 77 -18.15 -18.21 -8.04
CA GLU A 77 -19.41 -18.30 -7.29
C GLU A 77 -19.30 -17.61 -5.91
N ILE A 78 -20.46 -17.18 -5.39
CA ILE A 78 -20.57 -16.37 -4.16
C ILE A 78 -20.23 -17.21 -2.90
N ASP A 79 -20.16 -18.54 -3.01
CA ASP A 79 -19.88 -19.43 -1.88
C ASP A 79 -18.39 -19.57 -1.55
N ASP A 80 -17.49 -19.05 -2.40
CA ASP A 80 -16.02 -19.03 -2.15
C ASP A 80 -15.59 -17.90 -1.19
N PHE A 81 -16.52 -17.09 -0.69
CA PHE A 81 -16.24 -16.01 0.25
C PHE A 81 -16.44 -16.49 1.69
N PRO A 82 -15.45 -16.33 2.60
CA PRO A 82 -15.72 -16.49 4.03
C PRO A 82 -16.72 -15.42 4.46
N THR A 83 -17.92 -15.85 4.85
CA THR A 83 -18.92 -14.97 5.46
C THR A 83 -18.46 -14.62 6.87
N ASN A 84 -18.66 -13.36 7.27
CA ASN A 84 -18.33 -12.88 8.62
C ASN A 84 -19.25 -13.48 9.71
N GLU A 85 -19.67 -14.73 9.56
CA GLU A 85 -20.62 -15.42 10.45
C GLU A 85 -19.94 -16.29 11.52
N GLU A 86 -18.61 -16.49 11.47
CA GLU A 86 -17.86 -17.19 12.54
C GLU A 86 -17.26 -16.23 13.58
N VAL A 87 -18.06 -15.34 14.17
CA VAL A 87 -17.75 -14.76 15.50
C VAL A 87 -19.04 -14.54 16.28
N VAL A 88 -19.44 -15.55 17.07
CA VAL A 88 -20.21 -15.39 18.32
C VAL A 88 -19.35 -15.91 19.45
#